data_AF-A0A7S2LTT8-F1
#
_entry.id   AF-A0A7S2LTT8-F1
#
_cell.length_a   1.000
_cell.length_b   1.000
_cell.length_c   1.000
_cell.angle_alpha   90.00
_cell.angle_beta   90.00
_cell.angle_gamma   90.00
#
_symmetry.space_group_name_H-M   'P 1'
#
loop_
_entity.id
_entity.type
_entity.pdbx_description
1 polymer ?
#
loop_
_entity_poly.entity_id
_entity_poly.type
_entity_poly.pdbx_seq_one_letter_code
_entity_poly.pdbx_strand_id
1 'polypeptide(L)'
;GILSGGGVGKLLAEYIVDGQSQYDVTGMLPARLQPYQATPSYRGARVVESLGKVYKCHYPNRMVETARDVKRSPLHARLEARGAFFRDVSGWEGADWYADGAAAAGAATAPSNGALTR
;
A
#
# COMPACT_ATOMS: atom_id res chain seq x y z
N GLY A 1 -0.07 14.95 -13.52
CA GLY A 1 -0.07 15.09 -14.98
C GLY A 1 -0.14 16.56 -15.35
N ILE A 2 -1.34 17.11 -15.52
CA ILE A 2 -1.52 18.54 -15.83
C ILE A 2 -1.71 19.37 -14.55
N LEU A 3 -2.65 18.96 -13.68
CA LEU A 3 -3.00 19.68 -12.45
C LEU A 3 -1.81 19.90 -11.50
N SER A 4 -0.90 18.92 -11.42
CA SER A 4 0.27 18.96 -10.54
C SER A 4 1.55 19.41 -11.24
N GLY A 5 1.50 19.72 -12.54
CA GLY A 5 2.71 19.96 -13.35
C GLY A 5 3.53 21.16 -12.88
N GLY A 6 2.86 22.29 -12.63
CA GLY A 6 3.54 23.51 -12.16
C GLY A 6 4.23 23.34 -10.80
N GLY A 7 3.56 22.68 -9.85
CA GLY A 7 4.11 22.43 -8.51
C GLY A 7 5.30 21.47 -8.53
N VAL A 8 5.19 20.37 -9.30
CA VAL A 8 6.29 19.39 -9.45
C VAL A 8 7.49 20.02 -10.16
N GLY A 9 7.27 20.90 -11.14
CA GLY A 9 8.35 21.62 -11.82
C GLY A 9 9.15 22.53 -10.90
N LYS A 10 8.46 23.31 -10.05
CA LYS A 10 9.11 24.14 -9.03
C LYS A 10 9.93 23.29 -8.06
N LEU A 11 9.32 22.23 -7.52
CA LEU A 11 9.97 21.28 -6.60
C LEU A 11 11.25 20.68 -7.19
N LEU A 12 11.22 20.31 -8.47
CA LEU A 12 12.39 19.79 -9.17
C LEU A 12 13.49 20.85 -9.34
N ALA A 13 13.11 22.10 -9.67
CA ALA A 13 14.06 23.20 -9.80
C ALA A 13 14.78 23.49 -8.47
N GLU A 14 14.06 23.52 -7.34
CA GLU A 14 14.63 23.66 -6.00
C GLU A 14 15.63 22.53 -5.70
N TYR A 15 15.30 21.29 -6.05
CA TYR A 15 16.22 20.16 -5.90
C TYR A 15 17.52 20.30 -6.71
N ILE A 16 17.45 20.88 -7.92
CA ILE A 16 18.62 21.08 -8.78
C ILE A 16 19.51 22.22 -8.26
N VAL A 17 18.90 23.31 -7.79
CA VAL A 17 19.62 24.52 -7.37
C VAL A 17 20.12 24.42 -5.93
N ASP A 18 19.25 24.02 -5.01
CA ASP A 18 19.50 24.06 -3.57
C ASP A 18 19.79 22.68 -2.97
N GLY A 19 19.67 21.61 -3.76
CA GLY A 19 19.88 20.22 -3.34
C GLY A 19 18.74 19.64 -2.49
N GLN A 20 17.71 20.42 -2.17
CA GLN A 20 16.57 20.02 -1.36
C GLN A 20 15.30 20.81 -1.74
N SER A 21 14.14 20.20 -1.50
CA SER A 21 12.83 20.85 -1.63
C SER A 21 12.45 21.54 -0.33
N GLN A 22 11.76 22.68 -0.43
CA GLN A 22 11.19 23.36 0.74
C GLN A 22 9.97 22.62 1.32
N TYR A 23 9.36 21.74 0.54
CA TYR A 23 8.16 20.97 0.89
C TYR A 23 8.50 19.51 1.21
N ASP A 24 7.64 18.85 2.00
CA ASP A 24 7.73 17.40 2.19
C ASP A 24 7.34 16.67 0.91
N VAL A 25 8.31 15.90 0.40
CA VAL A 25 8.21 15.14 -0.85
C VAL A 25 8.27 13.63 -0.62
N THR A 26 8.28 13.18 0.64
CA THR A 26 8.50 11.77 1.01
C THR A 26 7.55 10.82 0.28
N GLY A 27 6.29 11.22 0.05
CA GLY A 27 5.31 10.43 -0.70
C GLY A 27 5.55 10.33 -2.22
N MET A 28 6.36 11.22 -2.78
CA MET A 28 6.61 11.32 -4.23
C MET A 28 8.03 10.90 -4.63
N LEU A 29 8.97 10.87 -3.69
CA LEU A 29 10.36 10.51 -3.96
C LEU A 29 10.49 9.08 -4.51
N PRO A 30 11.20 8.86 -5.63
CA PRO A 30 11.45 7.53 -6.17
C PRO A 30 12.19 6.60 -5.19
N ALA A 31 13.00 7.18 -4.30
CA ALA A 31 13.79 6.45 -3.29
C ALA A 31 12.93 5.64 -2.30
N ARG A 32 11.62 5.95 -2.18
CA ARG A 32 10.71 5.16 -1.33
C ARG A 32 10.41 3.78 -1.91
N LEU A 33 10.66 3.58 -3.21
CA LEU A 33 10.34 2.34 -3.90
C LEU A 33 11.44 1.30 -3.66
N GLN A 34 11.01 0.10 -3.32
CA GLN A 34 11.90 -1.03 -3.14
C GLN A 34 12.27 -1.65 -4.50
N PRO A 35 13.45 -2.28 -4.65
CA PRO A 35 13.89 -2.84 -5.94
C PRO A 35 12.89 -3.79 -6.60
N TYR A 36 12.18 -4.62 -5.82
CA TYR A 36 11.18 -5.54 -6.34
C TYR A 36 9.94 -4.83 -6.91
N GLN A 37 9.64 -3.60 -6.45
CA GLN A 37 8.52 -2.81 -6.96
C GLN A 37 8.80 -2.25 -8.36
N ALA A 38 10.07 -2.19 -8.76
CA ALA A 38 10.49 -1.78 -10.09
C ALA A 38 10.33 -2.91 -11.13
N THR A 39 10.11 -4.15 -10.71
CA THR A 39 9.97 -5.30 -11.62
C THR A 39 8.70 -5.14 -12.49
N PRO A 40 8.78 -5.38 -13.81
CA PRO A 40 7.65 -5.24 -14.71
C PRO A 40 6.42 -6.07 -14.34
N SER A 41 6.62 -7.30 -13.86
CA SER A 41 5.53 -8.18 -13.41
C SER A 41 4.77 -7.61 -12.22
N TYR A 42 5.50 -7.09 -11.22
CA TYR A 42 4.90 -6.44 -10.04
C TYR A 42 4.08 -5.21 -10.44
N ARG A 43 4.65 -4.36 -11.31
CA ARG A 43 3.95 -3.17 -11.82
C ARG A 43 2.73 -3.55 -12.64
N GLY A 44 2.83 -4.54 -13.52
CA GLY A 44 1.70 -5.01 -14.33
C GLY A 44 0.52 -5.46 -13.48
N ALA A 45 0.78 -6.26 -12.44
CA ALA A 45 -0.27 -6.70 -11.51
C ALA A 45 -0.88 -5.53 -10.71
N ARG A 46 -0.03 -4.65 -10.16
CA ARG A 46 -0.46 -3.50 -9.33
C ARG A 46 -1.23 -2.44 -10.09
N VAL A 47 -0.77 -2.07 -11.29
CA VAL A 47 -1.32 -0.94 -12.05
C VAL A 47 -2.77 -1.20 -12.46
N VAL A 48 -3.10 -2.45 -12.84
CA VAL A 48 -4.48 -2.83 -13.20
C VAL A 48 -5.43 -2.60 -12.03
N GLU A 49 -5.02 -3.01 -10.83
CA GLU A 49 -5.78 -2.79 -9.60
C GLU A 49 -5.93 -1.30 -9.27
N SER A 50 -4.83 -0.54 -9.29
CA SER A 50 -4.84 0.89 -8.97
C SER A 50 -5.73 1.67 -9.95
N LEU A 51 -5.62 1.40 -11.24
CA LEU A 51 -6.42 2.08 -12.27
C LEU A 51 -7.91 1.73 -12.15
N GLY A 52 -8.25 0.46 -11.89
CA GLY A 52 -9.64 0.03 -11.70
C GLY A 52 -10.30 0.58 -10.43
N LYS A 53 -9.53 1.20 -9.52
CA LYS A 53 -9.99 1.70 -8.22
C LYS A 53 -9.97 3.23 -8.10
N VAL A 54 -9.51 3.96 -9.13
CA VAL A 54 -9.37 5.44 -9.10
C VAL A 54 -10.65 6.16 -8.67
N TYR A 55 -11.82 5.73 -9.16
CA TYR A 55 -13.11 6.36 -8.85
C TYR A 55 -13.97 5.57 -7.87
N LYS A 56 -13.43 4.50 -7.27
CA LYS A 56 -14.18 3.72 -6.28
C LYS A 56 -14.01 4.36 -4.89
N CYS A 57 -15.11 4.43 -4.14
CA CYS A 57 -15.05 4.77 -2.73
C CYS A 57 -14.13 3.76 -2.02
N HIS A 58 -13.14 4.27 -1.30
CA HIS A 58 -12.17 3.47 -0.57
C HIS A 58 -12.01 4.03 0.84
N TYR A 59 -12.02 3.12 1.82
CA TYR A 59 -11.85 3.45 3.23
C TYR A 59 -10.37 3.44 3.60
N PRO A 60 -9.95 4.16 4.67
CA PRO A 60 -8.55 4.26 5.06
C PRO A 60 -7.87 2.92 5.37
N ASN A 61 -8.64 1.92 5.81
CA ASN A 61 -8.19 0.56 6.09
C ASN A 61 -8.18 -0.35 4.86
N ARG A 62 -8.48 0.18 3.66
CA ARG A 62 -8.47 -0.60 2.44
C ARG A 62 -7.08 -1.16 2.19
N MET A 63 -7.05 -2.47 1.98
CA MET A 63 -5.87 -3.15 1.51
C MET A 63 -5.91 -3.40 0.01
N VAL A 64 -4.72 -3.56 -0.54
CA VAL A 64 -4.49 -3.99 -1.91
C VAL A 64 -4.48 -5.52 -1.99
N GLU A 65 -5.07 -6.07 -3.05
CA GLU A 65 -5.32 -7.51 -3.21
C GLU A 65 -4.33 -8.16 -4.16
N THR A 66 -3.79 -7.42 -5.14
CA THR A 66 -2.81 -7.94 -6.09
C THR A 66 -1.39 -7.91 -5.51
N ALA A 67 -0.43 -8.55 -6.18
CA ALA A 67 1.01 -8.46 -5.89
C ALA A 67 1.38 -8.53 -4.39
N ARG A 68 0.70 -9.43 -3.67
CA ARG A 68 0.93 -9.74 -2.27
C ARG A 68 2.11 -10.68 -2.11
N ASP A 69 2.53 -10.84 -0.86
CA ASP A 69 3.38 -11.95 -0.47
C ASP A 69 4.81 -11.90 -1.03
N VAL A 70 5.31 -10.67 -1.25
CA VAL A 70 6.65 -10.46 -1.80
C VAL A 70 7.74 -10.62 -0.72
N LYS A 71 7.46 -10.21 0.52
CA LYS A 71 8.34 -10.40 1.67
C LYS A 71 7.53 -10.93 2.84
N ARG A 72 7.89 -12.14 3.29
CA ARG A 72 7.34 -12.73 4.53
C ARG A 72 8.37 -12.67 5.63
N SER A 73 7.93 -12.31 6.84
CA SER A 73 8.78 -12.48 8.02
C SER A 73 8.88 -13.97 8.37
N PRO A 74 9.97 -14.44 9.02
CA PRO A 74 10.07 -15.81 9.52
C PRO A 74 8.96 -16.17 10.53
N LEU A 75 8.34 -15.15 11.12
CA LEU A 75 7.24 -15.29 12.07
C LEU A 75 5.88 -15.43 11.39
N HIS A 76 5.79 -15.21 10.07
CA HIS A 76 4.52 -15.16 9.33
C HIS A 76 3.65 -16.40 9.59
N ALA A 77 4.21 -17.61 9.43
CA ALA A 77 3.48 -18.86 9.70
C ALA A 77 3.00 -18.99 11.15
N ARG A 78 3.77 -18.48 12.12
CA ARG A 78 3.40 -18.51 13.54
C ARG A 78 2.29 -17.51 13.87
N LEU A 79 2.30 -16.35 13.20
CA LEU A 79 1.29 -15.32 13.35
C LEU A 79 -0.02 -15.74 12.69
N GLU A 80 0.06 -16.38 11.52
CA GLU A 80 -1.10 -16.96 10.83
C GLU A 80 -1.79 -18.02 11.70
N ALA A 81 -1.01 -18.92 12.33
CA ALA A 81 -1.54 -19.91 13.27
C ALA A 81 -2.25 -19.30 14.49
N ARG A 82 -1.99 -18.03 14.80
CA ARG A 82 -2.63 -17.27 15.89
C ARG A 82 -3.78 -16.38 15.40
N GLY A 83 -4.21 -16.52 14.14
CA GLY A 83 -5.31 -15.73 13.58
C GLY A 83 -4.95 -14.28 13.26
N ALA A 84 -3.68 -14.01 12.90
CA ALA A 84 -3.27 -12.69 12.45
C ALA A 84 -3.89 -12.32 11.09
N PHE A 85 -4.46 -11.12 11.00
CA PHE A 85 -4.82 -10.50 9.74
C PHE A 85 -3.63 -9.71 9.19
N PHE A 86 -3.20 -10.04 7.97
CA PHE A 86 -1.99 -9.45 7.38
C PHE A 86 -2.28 -8.25 6.50
N ARG A 87 -1.49 -7.20 6.71
CA ARG A 87 -1.41 -6.01 5.87
C ARG A 87 -0.10 -5.96 5.09
N ASP A 88 -0.20 -5.63 3.81
CA ASP A 88 0.97 -5.30 2.99
C ASP A 88 1.49 -3.89 3.35
N VAL A 89 2.72 -3.84 3.86
CA VAL A 89 3.46 -2.59 4.13
C VAL A 89 4.80 -2.67 3.39
N SER A 90 4.93 -1.93 2.29
CA SER A 90 6.15 -1.93 1.47
C SER A 90 6.63 -3.36 1.14
N GLY A 91 5.69 -4.23 0.74
CA GLY A 91 5.94 -5.62 0.35
C GLY A 91 5.99 -6.61 1.50
N TRP A 92 6.03 -6.14 2.74
CA TRP A 92 6.03 -6.99 3.92
C TRP A 92 4.62 -7.31 4.37
N GLU A 93 4.38 -8.59 4.60
CA GLU A 93 3.16 -9.08 5.25
C GLU A 93 3.28 -8.90 6.77
N GLY A 94 2.84 -7.75 7.27
CA GLY A 94 2.80 -7.41 8.69
C GLY A 94 1.44 -7.73 9.31
N ALA A 95 1.41 -8.29 10.52
CA ALA A 95 0.16 -8.50 11.24
C ALA A 95 -0.42 -7.15 11.70
N ASP A 96 -1.65 -6.84 11.27
CA ASP A 96 -2.36 -5.59 11.60
C ASP A 96 -3.17 -5.77 12.89
N TRP A 97 -3.95 -6.85 12.97
CA TRP A 97 -4.74 -7.23 14.14
C TRP A 97 -4.88 -8.75 14.25
N TYR A 98 -5.31 -9.25 15.41
CA TYR A 98 -5.54 -10.68 15.65
C TYR A 98 -7.03 -10.88 15.98
N ALA A 99 -7.65 -11.87 15.37
CA ALA A 99 -8.99 -12.28 15.75
C ALA A 99 -8.94 -13.11 17.04
N ASP A 100 -9.85 -12.83 17.99
CA ASP A 100 -10.08 -13.72 19.12
C ASP A 100 -10.76 -15.00 18.61
N GLY A 101 -10.02 -16.12 18.63
CA GLY A 101 -10.48 -17.42 18.15
C GLY A 101 -9.78 -17.84 16.86
N ALA A 102 -9.08 -18.97 16.94
CA ALA A 102 -8.32 -19.55 15.84
C ALA A 102 -9.23 -19.97 14.67
N ALA A 103 -9.48 -19.06 13.72
CA ALA A 103 -9.74 -19.34 12.32
C ALA A 103 -9.87 -18.03 11.52
N ALA A 104 -8.77 -17.58 10.92
CA ALA A 104 -8.85 -16.65 9.79
C ALA A 104 -7.94 -17.14 8.65
N ALA A 105 -8.04 -18.43 8.33
CA ALA A 105 -7.56 -18.94 7.06
C ALA A 105 -8.55 -18.49 5.97
N GLY A 106 -8.17 -17.45 5.23
CA GLY A 106 -8.73 -17.13 3.92
C GLY A 106 -10.20 -16.72 3.88
N ALA A 107 -10.47 -15.44 4.15
CA ALA A 107 -11.60 -14.77 3.50
C ALA A 107 -11.30 -13.27 3.37
N ALA A 108 -10.92 -12.89 2.17
CA ALA A 108 -11.06 -11.52 1.69
C ALA A 108 -12.54 -11.13 1.71
N THR A 109 -13.00 -10.57 2.82
CA THR A 109 -14.15 -9.67 2.81
C THR A 109 -13.90 -8.64 3.89
N ALA A 110 -13.51 -7.42 3.49
CA ALA A 110 -13.69 -6.26 4.35
C ALA A 110 -15.14 -6.29 4.89
N PRO A 111 -15.40 -5.95 6.16
CA PRO A 111 -16.78 -5.86 6.65
C PRO A 111 -17.53 -4.95 5.69
N SER A 112 -18.57 -5.50 5.05
CA SER A 112 -19.50 -4.73 4.24
C SER A 112 -19.93 -3.52 5.06
N ASN A 113 -19.73 -2.32 4.52
CA ASN A 113 -20.28 -1.09 5.09
C ASN A 113 -21.76 -1.30 5.45
N GLY A 114 -22.04 -1.38 6.74
CA GLY A 114 -23.37 -1.72 7.19
C GLY A 114 -23.46 -1.80 8.71
N ALA A 115 -22.93 -0.81 9.43
CA ALA A 115 -23.31 -0.55 10.83
C ALA A 115 -22.68 0.75 11.35
N LEU A 116 -23.07 1.90 10.78
CA LEU A 116 -23.04 3.18 11.50
C LEU A 116 -24.38 3.87 11.26
N THR A 117 -25.45 3.23 11.75
CA THR A 117 -26.76 3.84 12.00
C THR A 117 -27.25 3.36 13.36
N ARG A 118 -26.80 4.01 14.44
CA ARG A 118 -27.59 4.82 15.37
C ARG A 118 -26.75 5.19 16.58
#